data_AF-A0A531KH78-F1
#
_entry.id   AF-A0A531KH78-F1
#
_cell.length_a   1.000
_cell.length_b   1.000
_cell.length_c   1.000
_cell.angle_alpha   90.00
_cell.angle_beta   90.00
_cell.angle_gamma   90.00
#
_symmetry.space_group_name_H-M   'P 1'
#
loop_
_entity.id
_entity.type
_entity.pdbx_description
1 polymer ?
#
loop_
_entity_poly.entity_id
_entity_poly.type
_entity_poly.pdbx_seq_one_letter_code
_entity_poly.pdbx_strand_id
1 'polypeptide(L)' 'DTLFPAGSDTGDTTAAPKIWQDMAGFKAVEEKYLADVKAAAATAPADLDALKAGFNTIGGDCGTCHQTYRIKKG' A
#
# COMPACT_ATOMS: atom_id res chain seq x y z
N ASP A 1 -1.65 -11.71 -5.43
CA ASP A 1 -1.85 -12.70 -6.53
C ASP A 1 -3.28 -12.79 -7.01
N THR A 2 -4.25 -13.03 -6.14
CA THR A 2 -5.66 -13.21 -6.53
C THR A 2 -6.28 -12.00 -7.25
N LEU A 3 -5.86 -10.78 -6.88
CA LEU A 3 -6.43 -9.53 -7.41
C LEU A 3 -5.55 -8.82 -8.46
N PHE A 4 -4.30 -9.27 -8.64
CA PHE A 4 -3.36 -8.72 -9.64
C PHE A 4 -2.82 -9.83 -10.55
N PRO A 5 -3.69 -10.58 -11.26
CA PRO A 5 -3.24 -11.60 -12.20
C PRO A 5 -2.47 -10.97 -13.37
N ALA A 6 -1.60 -11.73 -14.01
CA ALA A 6 -0.87 -11.25 -15.19
C ALA A 6 -1.85 -10.79 -16.28
N GLY A 7 -1.59 -9.62 -16.88
CA GLY A 7 -2.45 -9.01 -17.89
C GLY A 7 -3.56 -8.10 -17.35
N SER A 8 -3.72 -7.98 -16.01
CA SER A 8 -4.65 -7.01 -15.41
C SER A 8 -4.09 -5.59 -15.30
N ASP A 9 -3.01 -5.29 -16.02
CA ASP A 9 -2.51 -3.95 -16.34
C ASP A 9 -3.24 -3.28 -17.51
N THR A 10 -4.13 -4.02 -18.18
CA THR A 10 -4.87 -3.52 -19.34
C THR A 10 -6.29 -3.06 -18.96
N GLY A 11 -6.80 -2.04 -19.66
CA GLY A 11 -8.14 -1.48 -19.42
C GLY A 11 -8.15 -0.27 -18.49
N ASP A 12 -9.28 -0.03 -17.81
CA ASP A 12 -9.40 1.07 -16.86
C ASP A 12 -8.77 0.73 -15.51
N THR A 13 -7.44 0.65 -15.51
CA THR A 13 -6.64 0.40 -14.32
C THR A 13 -5.59 1.49 -14.15
N THR A 14 -5.13 1.66 -12.91
CA THR A 14 -3.95 2.47 -12.58
C THR A 14 -2.80 1.60 -12.09
N ALA A 15 -2.91 0.27 -12.17
CA ALA A 15 -1.83 -0.65 -11.82
C ALA A 15 -0.66 -0.47 -12.80
N ALA A 16 0.53 -0.15 -12.27
CA ALA A 16 1.73 -0.03 -13.10
C ALA A 16 2.25 -1.42 -13.48
N PRO A 17 2.79 -1.63 -14.70
CA PRO A 17 3.42 -2.88 -15.11
C PRO A 17 4.53 -3.37 -14.15
N LYS A 18 5.12 -2.43 -13.39
CA LYS A 18 6.12 -2.70 -12.36
C LYS A 18 5.63 -3.69 -11.29
N ILE A 19 4.32 -3.79 -11.03
CA ILE A 19 3.75 -4.79 -10.11
C ILE A 19 4.14 -6.21 -10.55
N TRP A 20 4.05 -6.53 -11.84
CA TRP A 20 4.37 -7.87 -12.34
C TRP A 20 5.87 -8.07 -12.57
N GLN A 21 6.63 -6.98 -12.78
CA GLN A 21 8.09 -7.04 -12.85
C GLN A 21 8.73 -7.24 -11.47
N ASP A 22 8.08 -6.76 -10.41
CA ASP A 22 8.55 -6.79 -9.04
C ASP A 22 7.41 -7.18 -8.08
N MET A 23 6.84 -8.37 -8.32
CA MET A 23 5.72 -8.88 -7.51
C MET A 23 6.15 -9.13 -6.06
N ALA A 24 7.42 -9.47 -5.84
CA ALA A 24 7.97 -9.65 -4.50
C ALA A 24 8.00 -8.33 -3.73
N GLY A 25 8.49 -7.24 -4.34
CA GLY A 25 8.47 -5.91 -3.74
C GLY A 25 7.06 -5.40 -3.51
N PHE A 26 6.15 -5.61 -4.47
CA PHE A 26 4.74 -5.23 -4.32
C PHE A 26 4.08 -5.89 -3.10
N LYS A 27 4.26 -7.21 -2.97
CA LYS A 27 3.78 -7.96 -1.80
C LYS A 27 4.42 -7.51 -0.50
N ALA A 28 5.72 -7.24 -0.49
CA ALA A 28 6.40 -6.78 0.71
C ALA A 28 5.83 -5.45 1.22
N VAL A 29 5.50 -4.52 0.32
CA VAL A 29 4.86 -3.24 0.68
C VAL A 29 3.42 -3.47 1.17
N GLU A 30 2.66 -4.36 0.53
CA GLU A 30 1.31 -4.73 0.98
C GLU A 30 1.32 -5.39 2.37
N GLU A 31 2.24 -6.33 2.60
CA GLU A 31 2.41 -7.03 3.88
C GLU A 31 2.81 -6.06 4.99
N LYS A 32 3.72 -5.12 4.71
CA LYS A 32 4.10 -4.06 5.66
C LYS A 32 2.89 -3.20 6.02
N TYR A 33 2.14 -2.71 5.03
CA TYR A 33 0.92 -1.94 5.26
C TYR A 33 -0.07 -2.70 6.16
N LEU A 34 -0.32 -3.98 5.86
CA LEU A 34 -1.22 -4.81 6.67
C LEU A 34 -0.72 -4.99 8.11
N ALA A 35 0.59 -5.13 8.31
CA ALA A 35 1.17 -5.22 9.64
C ALA A 35 1.00 -3.91 10.43
N ASP A 36 1.27 -2.77 9.80
CA ASP A 36 1.18 -1.45 10.44
C ASP A 36 -0.27 -1.07 10.76
N VAL A 37 -1.22 -1.40 9.88
CA VAL A 37 -2.66 -1.24 10.15
C VAL A 37 -3.10 -2.12 11.30
N LYS A 38 -2.68 -3.39 11.35
CA LYS A 38 -3.01 -4.28 12.47
C LYS A 38 -2.44 -3.76 13.79
N ALA A 39 -1.20 -3.28 13.78
CA ALA A 39 -0.56 -2.69 14.96
C ALA A 39 -1.33 -1.43 15.43
N ALA A 40 -1.69 -0.53 14.52
CA ALA A 40 -2.47 0.66 14.84
C ALA A 40 -3.89 0.34 15.33
N ALA A 41 -4.52 -0.72 14.82
CA ALA A 41 -5.85 -1.14 15.24
C ALA A 41 -5.87 -1.92 16.57
N ALA A 42 -4.74 -2.53 16.95
CA ALA A 42 -4.65 -3.34 18.17
C ALA A 42 -4.77 -2.49 19.45
N THR A 43 -4.54 -1.18 19.38
CA THR A 43 -4.62 -0.30 20.55
C THR A 43 -5.19 1.05 20.15
N ALA A 44 -6.24 1.48 20.84
CA ALA A 44 -6.78 2.82 20.62
C ALA A 44 -5.70 3.87 20.98
N PRO A 45 -5.50 4.89 20.13
CA PRO A 45 -4.52 5.94 20.41
C PRO A 45 -4.91 6.70 21.68
N ALA A 46 -3.92 7.00 22.52
CA ALA A 46 -4.13 7.71 23.79
C ALA A 46 -4.54 9.18 23.59
N ASP A 47 -4.11 9.78 22.49
CA ASP A 47 -4.37 11.17 22.13
C ASP A 47 -4.27 11.38 20.60
N LEU A 48 -4.48 12.62 20.17
CA LEU A 48 -4.42 13.01 18.77
C LEU A 48 -3.03 12.84 18.16
N ASP A 49 -1.96 13.00 18.94
CA ASP A 49 -0.60 12.91 18.41
C ASP A 49 -0.19 11.44 18.22
N ALA A 50 -0.62 10.55 19.11
CA ALA A 50 -0.53 9.10 18.93
C ALA A 50 -1.31 8.64 17.68
N LEU A 51 -2.52 9.19 17.47
CA LEU A 51 -3.29 8.92 16.25
C LEU A 51 -2.54 9.38 14.99
N LYS A 52 -2.02 10.62 14.99
CA LYS A 52 -1.23 11.16 13.87
C LYS A 52 0.01 10.32 13.59
N ALA A 53 0.72 9.85 14.61
CA ALA A 53 1.90 9.03 14.44
C ALA A 53 1.56 7.71 13.73
N GLY A 54 0.55 6.98 14.20
CA GLY A 54 0.09 5.75 13.54
C GLY A 54 -0.42 6.01 12.12
N PHE A 55 -1.19 7.08 11.93
CA PHE A 55 -1.68 7.46 10.61
C PHE A 55 -0.56 7.86 9.64
N ASN A 56 0.48 8.56 10.10
CA ASN A 56 1.63 8.94 9.29
C ASN A 56 2.41 7.71 8.81
N THR A 57 2.58 6.69 9.67
CA THR A 57 3.21 5.42 9.28
C THR A 57 2.43 4.75 8.15
N ILE A 58 1.12 4.58 8.33
CA ILE A 58 0.24 3.97 7.33
C ILE A 58 0.20 4.82 6.04
N GLY A 59 0.16 6.14 6.17
CA GLY A 59 0.21 7.08 5.05
C GLY A 59 1.51 6.97 4.24
N GLY A 60 2.63 6.71 4.92
CA GLY A 60 3.92 6.42 4.28
C GLY A 60 3.89 5.16 3.42
N ASP A 61 3.19 4.11 3.87
CA ASP A 61 3.01 2.89 3.08
C ASP A 61 2.12 3.13 1.85
N CYS A 62 1.03 3.89 2.02
CA CYS A 62 0.19 4.34 0.90
C CYS A 62 1.04 5.06 -0.17
N GLY A 63 1.91 5.97 0.29
CA GLY A 63 2.83 6.71 -0.58
C GLY A 63 3.82 5.80 -1.30
N THR A 64 4.47 4.89 -0.56
CA THR A 64 5.47 3.96 -1.09
C THR A 64 4.88 3.06 -2.18
N CYS A 65 3.70 2.50 -1.93
CA CYS A 65 2.99 1.68 -2.90
C CYS A 65 2.57 2.51 -4.13
N HIS A 66 1.91 3.65 -3.92
CA HIS A 66 1.39 4.45 -5.04
C HIS A 66 2.49 5.09 -5.90
N GLN A 67 3.62 5.48 -5.33
CA GLN A 67 4.73 6.06 -6.09
C GLN A 67 5.43 5.02 -6.97
N THR A 68 5.47 3.76 -6.53
CA THR A 68 6.20 2.68 -7.20
C THR A 68 5.30 1.90 -8.17
N TYR A 69 4.07 1.60 -7.74
CA TYR A 69 3.21 0.59 -8.36
C TYR A 69 1.91 1.15 -8.92
N ARG A 70 1.62 2.46 -8.77
CA ARG A 70 0.42 3.10 -9.34
C ARG A 70 0.78 4.14 -10.40
N ILE A 71 0.16 4.02 -11.56
CA ILE A 71 0.18 5.03 -12.62
C ILE A 71 -0.64 6.23 -12.15
N LYS A 72 -0.02 7.40 -12.10
CA LYS A 72 -0.72 8.66 -11.82
C LYS A 72 -1.54 9.06 -13.04
N LYS A 73 -2.87 8.96 -12.94
CA LYS A 73 -3.79 9.61 -13.88
C LYS A 73 -4.01 11.05 -13.39
N GLY A 74 -3.89 12.01 -14.30
CA GLY A 74 -3.97 13.45 -14.03
C GLY A 74 -5.33 13.89 -13.53
#